data_AF-A0A2K1KQ52-F1
#
_entry.id   AF-A0A2K1KQ52-F1
#
_cell.length_a   1.000
_cell.length_b   1.000
_cell.length_c   1.000
_cell.angle_alpha   90.00
_cell.angle_beta   90.00
_cell.angle_gamma   90.00
#
_symmetry.space_group_name_H-M   'P 1'
#
loop_
_entity.id
_entity.type
_entity.pdbx_description
1 polymer ?
#
loop_
_entity_poly.entity_id
_entity_poly.type
_entity_poly.pdbx_seq_one_letter_code
_entity_poly.pdbx_strand_id
1 'polypeptide(L)'
;MKRGIENCCRHFLLLRPCYGLVLLAASAIIALIVLQPEQVTLSTHSGFSLPTSMIPYHWKWETKEESASGEMLIEDIVHFGSEVLLLVRVPSSFGFPNKERLQCRYGTHTHFAYRQALAVHLEDTRTAVICGAPPQDVTWDVSSVLIKIDKDQEIRKGSANPEYKHPLPWNSSSVVYEVFPTHKDVVVFAHGVNNTLGVELPEQERLKQFQCVYGGRYITAVTAQANDVFRCDHPPASVMGDFAGKKVFLRIGGEIIPSLAYYNPLTLKPVGRRAVSDASDEEHLASFEATPGKPKLHHICACTLIYNGSKFLKEWVYYHSHLGVEKFYFYDNNSEDNLDEVIANLANFNVTKHSWPWVKSQEAGFSHCSLLAQPECSWMLYIDIDEYFFPNSSFLLRGNETFLRKNEGGDVSSMAGYKRSSPSILARFIQEAVASRKDVNVTVGQIAIYCHNYGPSGLQQSPPQGVTQGYTCRIKRQRRHKSIVLLSVIVESLRNQVHHFTMKSPYVLETIRPWVAIINHYKFQAWDEFKTKFHRRAASNVADWTEDRNLASNDRVPGLGTKPIKPADWELRYCDVQDYGLRDYTRRVFGFYGKDKRLHLAWE
;
A
#
# COMPACT_ATOMS: atom_id res chain seq x y z
N MET A 1 60.90 14.55 -18.26
CA MET A 1 62.31 14.82 -17.93
C MET A 1 62.58 14.36 -16.50
N LYS A 2 63.57 13.45 -16.32
CA LYS A 2 64.40 13.10 -15.12
C LYS A 2 63.67 12.76 -13.79
N ARG A 3 63.75 11.51 -13.28
CA ARG A 3 64.77 10.93 -12.34
C ARG A 3 64.83 11.72 -11.01
N GLY A 4 64.74 11.18 -9.79
CA GLY A 4 65.08 9.87 -9.19
C GLY A 4 65.99 10.12 -7.94
N ILE A 5 66.12 9.13 -7.02
CA ILE A 5 67.19 8.93 -5.97
C ILE A 5 66.83 9.48 -4.55
N GLU A 6 66.50 8.63 -3.54
CA GLU A 6 67.34 7.90 -2.53
C GLU A 6 67.98 8.84 -1.45
N ASN A 7 68.33 8.52 -0.19
CA ASN A 7 68.39 7.34 0.69
C ASN A 7 68.78 7.79 2.15
N CYS A 8 68.59 6.89 3.14
CA CYS A 8 69.44 6.59 4.32
C CYS A 8 69.57 7.44 5.63
N CYS A 9 69.14 6.80 6.74
CA CYS A 9 69.91 6.30 7.92
C CYS A 9 70.65 7.20 8.96
N ARG A 10 70.26 7.05 10.26
CA ARG A 10 71.03 6.60 11.49
C ARG A 10 70.50 7.30 12.78
N HIS A 11 69.94 6.61 13.79
CA HIS A 11 70.48 5.77 14.90
C HIS A 11 71.32 6.49 16.00
N PHE A 12 70.86 6.40 17.27
CA PHE A 12 71.58 6.13 18.56
C PHE A 12 70.53 6.23 19.72
N LEU A 13 70.07 5.13 20.36
CA LEU A 13 70.55 4.46 21.61
C LEU A 13 70.56 5.42 22.84
N LEU A 14 70.20 5.10 24.09
CA LEU A 14 69.85 3.89 24.87
C LEU A 14 69.37 4.38 26.27
N LEU A 15 68.47 3.64 26.95
CA LEU A 15 68.67 3.08 28.30
C LEU A 15 67.35 2.57 28.91
N ARG A 16 67.36 1.27 29.22
CA ARG A 16 66.54 0.50 30.17
C ARG A 16 67.51 0.10 31.33
N PRO A 17 67.10 -0.39 32.53
CA PRO A 17 66.25 -1.60 32.60
C PRO A 17 65.48 -1.94 33.93
N CYS A 18 64.75 -3.08 33.89
CA CYS A 18 64.49 -4.08 34.98
C CYS A 18 63.45 -3.77 36.11
N TYR A 19 62.64 -4.69 36.68
CA TYR A 19 62.33 -6.14 36.56
C TYR A 19 61.00 -6.41 37.35
N GLY A 20 60.06 -7.26 36.89
CA GLY A 20 59.64 -8.53 37.55
C GLY A 20 58.10 -8.62 37.76
N LEU A 21 57.34 -9.51 37.08
CA LEU A 21 56.86 -10.86 37.50
C LEU A 21 55.99 -10.82 38.80
N VAL A 22 54.71 -11.26 38.86
CA VAL A 22 54.22 -12.66 38.84
C VAL A 22 52.67 -12.71 38.71
N LEU A 23 52.16 -13.84 38.19
CA LEU A 23 50.79 -14.30 37.88
C LEU A 23 50.14 -15.17 39.01
N LEU A 24 48.82 -15.45 38.90
CA LEU A 24 47.99 -16.53 39.55
C LEU A 24 47.50 -16.26 41.00
N ALA A 25 46.37 -16.77 41.55
CA ALA A 25 45.21 -17.59 41.17
C ALA A 25 44.23 -17.70 42.39
N ALA A 26 43.14 -18.47 42.24
CA ALA A 26 42.20 -19.10 43.23
C ALA A 26 40.78 -18.45 43.29
N SER A 27 39.66 -19.07 42.90
CA SER A 27 39.06 -20.44 43.03
C SER A 27 38.31 -20.71 44.35
N ALA A 28 36.97 -20.71 44.23
CA ALA A 28 35.89 -21.46 44.90
C ALA A 28 36.10 -22.31 46.19
N ILE A 29 35.10 -22.26 47.09
CA ILE A 29 34.67 -23.29 48.08
C ILE A 29 33.12 -23.17 48.21
N ILE A 30 32.29 -24.10 47.67
CA ILE A 30 31.66 -25.33 48.30
C ILE A 30 30.71 -24.98 49.47
N ALA A 31 29.54 -25.58 49.75
CA ALA A 31 28.50 -26.37 49.07
C ALA A 31 27.42 -26.66 50.16
N LEU A 32 26.14 -26.75 49.78
CA LEU A 32 25.05 -27.60 50.33
C LEU A 32 24.89 -27.80 51.86
N ILE A 33 23.77 -27.30 52.42
CA ILE A 33 22.88 -28.09 53.30
C ILE A 33 21.41 -27.79 52.94
N VAL A 34 20.69 -28.86 52.63
CA VAL A 34 19.24 -28.99 52.45
C VAL A 34 18.58 -29.11 53.82
N LEU A 35 17.55 -28.32 54.14
CA LEU A 35 16.46 -28.70 55.05
C LEU A 35 15.14 -28.04 54.62
N GLN A 36 14.06 -28.77 54.90
CA GLN A 36 12.75 -28.81 54.26
C GLN A 36 11.75 -27.69 54.63
N PRO A 37 10.58 -27.64 53.94
CA PRO A 37 9.60 -26.56 54.01
C PRO A 37 8.53 -26.82 55.07
N GLU A 38 8.08 -25.78 55.77
CA GLU A 38 6.80 -25.81 56.50
C GLU A 38 6.00 -24.52 56.31
N GLN A 39 4.69 -24.74 56.24
CA GLN A 39 3.63 -23.78 55.96
C GLN A 39 3.43 -22.80 57.12
N VAL A 40 3.30 -21.51 56.80
CA VAL A 40 2.50 -20.58 57.60
C VAL A 40 1.69 -19.69 56.66
N THR A 41 0.39 -19.98 56.57
CA THR A 41 -0.61 -19.02 56.15
C THR A 41 -0.90 -18.09 57.32
N LEU A 42 -0.66 -16.78 57.16
CA LEU A 42 -1.41 -15.76 57.88
C LEU A 42 -1.39 -14.44 57.12
N SER A 43 -2.60 -13.90 57.00
CA SER A 43 -2.99 -12.71 56.28
C SER A 43 -2.71 -11.43 57.08
N THR A 44 -2.89 -10.32 56.37
CA THR A 44 -3.13 -8.95 56.82
C THR A 44 -1.93 -8.00 56.96
N HIS A 45 -1.93 -7.04 56.03
CA HIS A 45 -1.63 -5.62 56.21
C HIS A 45 -0.40 -5.22 57.05
N SER A 46 0.67 -4.85 56.34
CA SER A 46 1.47 -3.69 56.73
C SER A 46 1.95 -2.96 55.47
N GLY A 47 1.47 -1.72 55.33
CA GLY A 47 1.89 -0.82 54.27
C GLY A 47 3.31 -0.31 54.54
N PHE A 48 4.19 -0.51 53.57
CA PHE A 48 5.43 0.27 53.45
C PHE A 48 5.31 1.14 52.19
N SER A 49 5.07 2.43 52.43
CA SER A 49 5.12 3.48 51.42
C SER A 49 6.57 3.84 51.12
N LEU A 50 7.04 3.55 49.91
CA LEU A 50 8.26 4.13 49.35
C LEU A 50 7.91 5.42 48.57
N PRO A 51 8.79 6.44 48.54
CA PRO A 51 8.48 7.72 47.91
C PRO A 51 8.44 7.58 46.37
N THR A 52 7.35 8.02 45.76
CA THR A 52 7.06 7.95 44.32
C THR A 52 7.79 9.03 43.50
N SER A 53 9.08 9.26 43.75
CA SER A 53 9.88 10.22 42.98
C SER A 53 11.11 9.54 42.37
N MET A 54 10.90 8.80 41.27
CA MET A 54 11.83 8.54 40.15
C MET A 54 11.32 7.37 39.29
N ILE A 55 10.13 7.53 38.69
CA ILE A 55 9.65 6.65 37.61
C ILE A 55 9.37 7.57 36.41
N PRO A 56 9.98 7.34 35.24
CA PRO A 56 9.71 8.12 34.03
C PRO A 56 8.23 8.10 33.67
N TYR A 57 7.71 9.21 33.13
CA TYR A 57 6.29 9.44 32.82
C TYR A 57 5.66 8.42 31.82
N HIS A 58 6.46 7.50 31.27
CA HIS A 58 6.06 6.51 30.27
C HIS A 58 5.50 5.19 30.83
N TRP A 59 5.45 5.03 32.16
CA TRP A 59 5.02 3.76 32.79
C TRP A 59 3.59 3.76 33.36
N LYS A 60 2.77 4.77 33.06
CA LYS A 60 1.35 4.86 33.49
C LYS A 60 0.35 4.34 32.45
N TRP A 61 0.74 3.41 31.59
CA TRP A 61 -0.22 2.58 30.89
C TRP A 61 -0.61 1.44 31.83
N GLU A 62 -1.53 1.71 32.74
CA GLU A 62 -2.21 0.63 33.47
C GLU A 62 -3.44 0.18 32.69
N THR A 63 -3.49 -1.13 32.60
CA THR A 63 -4.53 -2.01 32.08
C THR A 63 -5.91 -1.69 32.66
N LYS A 64 -6.80 -1.18 31.81
CA LYS A 64 -8.18 -1.66 31.81
C LYS A 64 -8.35 -2.58 30.60
N GLU A 65 -8.70 -3.83 30.88
CA GLU A 65 -9.38 -4.67 29.91
C GLU A 65 -10.62 -3.92 29.43
N GLU A 66 -10.55 -3.29 28.26
CA GLU A 66 -11.75 -2.98 27.48
C GLU A 66 -12.31 -4.31 26.97
N SER A 67 -13.01 -5.02 27.85
CA SER A 67 -13.97 -6.03 27.41
C SER A 67 -15.18 -5.32 26.80
N ALA A 68 -15.43 -5.55 25.52
CA ALA A 68 -16.77 -5.58 24.93
C ALA A 68 -17.73 -4.42 25.27
N SER A 69 -17.33 -3.15 25.12
CA SER A 69 -18.36 -2.12 24.90
C SER A 69 -18.87 -2.27 23.46
N GLY A 70 -20.15 -2.60 23.28
CA GLY A 70 -20.82 -2.67 21.98
C GLY A 70 -21.06 -1.30 21.35
N GLU A 71 -20.20 -0.32 21.65
CA GLU A 71 -20.36 1.08 21.24
C GLU A 71 -19.35 1.43 20.14
N MET A 72 -19.79 2.24 19.18
CA MET A 72 -18.88 2.85 18.20
C MET A 72 -18.08 3.96 18.89
N LEU A 73 -16.76 3.95 18.70
CA LEU A 73 -15.86 4.92 19.36
C LEU A 73 -14.82 5.44 18.38
N ILE A 74 -14.54 6.74 18.45
CA ILE A 74 -13.38 7.32 17.75
C ILE A 74 -12.11 6.88 18.49
N GLU A 75 -11.27 6.12 17.81
CA GLU A 75 -10.00 5.62 18.34
C GLU A 75 -8.87 6.60 18.07
N ASP A 76 -8.76 7.09 16.84
CA ASP A 76 -7.66 7.96 16.42
C ASP A 76 -8.12 9.05 15.44
N ILE A 77 -7.34 10.13 15.41
CA ILE A 77 -7.61 11.33 14.62
C ILE A 77 -6.32 11.81 13.96
N VAL A 78 -6.37 11.99 12.64
CA VAL A 78 -5.24 12.44 11.81
C VAL A 78 -5.65 13.68 11.01
N HIS A 79 -4.75 14.66 10.92
CA HIS A 79 -4.98 15.90 10.18
C HIS A 79 -4.10 15.94 8.93
N PHE A 80 -4.74 15.95 7.75
CA PHE A 80 -4.07 16.03 6.43
C PHE A 80 -3.96 17.47 5.90
N GLY A 81 -4.35 18.47 6.69
CA GLY A 81 -4.33 19.89 6.28
C GLY A 81 -5.73 20.41 5.99
N SER A 82 -6.30 20.03 4.84
CA SER A 82 -7.68 20.39 4.47
C SER A 82 -8.72 19.37 4.94
N GLU A 83 -8.28 18.20 5.36
CA GLU A 83 -9.10 17.05 5.73
C GLU A 83 -8.67 16.48 7.08
N VAL A 84 -9.61 15.85 7.76
CA VAL A 84 -9.42 15.11 9.01
C VAL A 84 -9.92 13.69 8.80
N LEU A 85 -9.07 12.72 9.10
CA LEU A 85 -9.40 11.31 9.14
C LEU A 85 -9.69 10.90 10.58
N LEU A 86 -10.84 10.25 10.79
CA LEU A 86 -11.28 9.69 12.05
C LEU A 86 -11.32 8.16 11.89
N LEU A 87 -10.54 7.45 12.69
CA LEU A 87 -10.62 5.99 12.78
C LEU A 87 -11.65 5.63 13.85
N VAL A 88 -12.69 4.91 13.44
CA VAL A 88 -13.82 4.55 14.29
C VAL A 88 -13.84 3.05 14.48
N ARG A 89 -13.79 2.57 15.73
CA ARG A 89 -14.04 1.16 16.04
C ARG A 89 -15.52 0.88 15.81
N VAL A 90 -15.83 -0.13 14.99
CA VAL A 90 -17.20 -0.56 14.71
C VAL A 90 -17.37 -2.00 15.16
N PRO A 91 -18.29 -2.30 16.11
CA PRO A 91 -18.56 -3.68 16.49
C PRO A 91 -19.11 -4.47 15.31
N SER A 92 -18.67 -5.72 15.14
CA SER A 92 -18.98 -6.56 13.96
C SER A 92 -20.47 -6.82 13.70
N SER A 93 -21.35 -6.56 14.68
CA SER A 93 -22.80 -6.69 14.57
C SER A 93 -23.52 -5.45 14.04
N PHE A 94 -22.81 -4.33 13.80
CA PHE A 94 -23.41 -3.06 13.39
C PHE A 94 -23.01 -2.67 11.97
N GLY A 95 -24.00 -2.28 11.16
CA GLY A 95 -23.75 -1.55 9.93
C GLY A 95 -23.34 -0.11 10.24
N PHE A 96 -22.46 0.47 9.43
CA PHE A 96 -22.05 1.86 9.57
C PHE A 96 -22.79 2.75 8.56
N PRO A 97 -23.27 3.95 8.94
CA PRO A 97 -23.99 4.83 8.03
C PRO A 97 -23.14 5.32 6.85
N ASN A 98 -23.79 5.65 5.73
CA ASN A 98 -23.15 6.31 4.60
C ASN A 98 -22.77 7.76 4.94
N LYS A 99 -21.85 8.34 4.14
CA LYS A 99 -21.31 9.68 4.38
C LYS A 99 -22.38 10.77 4.46
N GLU A 100 -23.48 10.63 3.70
CA GLU A 100 -24.57 11.63 3.64
C GLU A 100 -25.30 11.79 4.98
N ARG A 101 -25.21 10.79 5.88
CA ARG A 101 -25.82 10.80 7.21
C ARG A 101 -24.87 11.26 8.33
N LEU A 102 -23.62 11.59 7.98
CA LEU A 102 -22.56 11.84 8.96
C LEU A 102 -22.08 13.29 8.93
N GLN A 103 -22.02 13.91 10.12
CA GLN A 103 -21.42 15.22 10.32
C GLN A 103 -20.34 15.16 11.40
N CYS A 104 -19.12 15.58 11.08
CA CYS A 104 -18.08 15.79 12.06
C CYS A 104 -18.26 17.15 12.74
N ARG A 105 -18.20 17.17 14.07
CA ARG A 105 -18.18 18.40 14.87
C ARG A 105 -16.80 18.57 15.49
N TYR A 106 -16.30 19.79 15.44
CA TYR A 106 -15.03 20.21 16.04
C TYR A 106 -15.27 21.35 17.03
N GLY A 107 -14.49 21.38 18.11
CA GLY A 107 -14.50 22.47 19.09
C GLY A 107 -15.38 22.20 20.30
N THR A 108 -15.49 23.20 21.17
CA THR A 108 -16.09 23.05 22.49
C THR A 108 -17.63 23.06 22.45
N HIS A 109 -18.27 22.98 23.61
CA HIS A 109 -19.73 23.11 23.71
C HIS A 109 -20.24 24.49 23.26
N THR A 110 -19.44 25.55 23.45
CA THR A 110 -19.84 26.95 23.19
C THR A 110 -19.34 27.49 21.86
N HIS A 111 -18.24 26.96 21.31
CA HIS A 111 -17.65 27.39 20.04
C HIS A 111 -17.26 26.18 19.20
N PHE A 112 -18.03 25.88 18.16
CA PHE A 112 -17.87 24.68 17.34
C PHE A 112 -18.22 24.90 15.87
N ALA A 113 -17.72 24.01 15.02
CA ALA A 113 -18.12 23.93 13.61
C ALA A 113 -18.48 22.50 13.22
N TYR A 114 -19.49 22.38 12.36
CA TYR A 114 -19.82 21.13 11.68
C TYR A 114 -19.18 21.08 10.29
N ARG A 115 -18.83 19.86 9.87
CA ARG A 115 -18.38 19.51 8.53
C ARG A 115 -19.06 18.23 8.10
N GLN A 116 -19.54 18.20 6.86
CA GLN A 116 -20.06 16.98 6.27
C GLN A 116 -18.93 15.97 6.09
N ALA A 117 -19.25 14.69 6.25
CA ALA A 117 -18.34 13.63 5.85
C ALA A 117 -18.17 13.64 4.32
N LEU A 118 -16.92 13.60 3.88
CA LEU A 118 -16.52 13.56 2.47
C LEU A 118 -16.45 12.13 1.95
N ALA A 119 -16.02 11.19 2.80
CA ALA A 119 -15.91 9.78 2.49
C ALA A 119 -16.03 8.90 3.76
N VAL A 120 -16.47 7.66 3.55
CA VAL A 120 -16.55 6.61 4.56
C VAL A 120 -15.98 5.33 3.96
N HIS A 121 -15.00 4.75 4.63
CA HIS A 121 -14.29 3.56 4.20
C HIS A 121 -14.48 2.46 5.23
N LEU A 122 -15.25 1.43 4.84
CA LEU A 122 -15.63 0.32 5.72
C LEU A 122 -14.55 -0.77 5.68
N GLU A 123 -14.07 -1.18 6.84
CA GLU A 123 -13.28 -2.39 7.04
C GLU A 123 -13.92 -3.26 8.14
N ASP A 124 -13.36 -4.45 8.37
CA ASP A 124 -14.02 -5.47 9.22
C ASP A 124 -14.26 -5.04 10.67
N THR A 125 -13.37 -4.24 11.25
CA THR A 125 -13.45 -3.82 12.68
C THR A 125 -13.29 -2.33 12.89
N ARG A 126 -12.86 -1.60 11.86
CA ARG A 126 -12.62 -0.16 11.89
C ARG A 126 -13.16 0.47 10.63
N THR A 127 -13.67 1.68 10.78
CA THR A 127 -14.13 2.50 9.67
C THR A 127 -13.36 3.79 9.67
N ALA A 128 -12.84 4.16 8.51
CA ALA A 128 -12.23 5.45 8.27
C ALA A 128 -13.31 6.45 7.80
N VAL A 129 -13.53 7.50 8.59
CA VAL A 129 -14.44 8.62 8.24
C VAL A 129 -13.60 9.85 7.94
N ILE A 130 -13.81 10.45 6.77
CA ILE A 130 -13.07 11.64 6.34
C ILE A 130 -14.00 12.83 6.33
N CYS A 131 -13.57 13.91 6.96
CA CYS A 131 -14.31 15.15 7.05
C CYS A 131 -13.41 16.32 6.65
N GLY A 132 -14.02 17.41 6.18
CA GLY A 132 -13.28 18.67 5.98
C GLY A 132 -12.70 19.17 7.31
N ALA A 133 -11.57 19.88 7.23
CA ALA A 133 -10.98 20.55 8.39
C ALA A 133 -11.89 21.68 8.92
N PRO A 134 -11.90 21.95 10.23
CA PRO A 134 -12.66 23.05 10.79
C PRO A 134 -12.13 24.42 10.33
N PRO A 135 -12.93 25.50 10.47
CA PRO A 135 -12.44 26.87 10.28
C PRO A 135 -11.24 27.18 11.19
N GLN A 136 -10.37 28.10 10.77
CA GLN A 136 -9.18 28.48 11.55
C GLN A 136 -9.51 29.13 12.91
N ASP A 137 -10.68 29.76 13.04
CA ASP A 137 -11.14 30.41 14.26
C ASP A 137 -11.75 29.42 15.28
N VAL A 138 -11.92 28.14 14.92
CA VAL A 138 -12.40 27.10 15.84
C VAL A 138 -11.20 26.38 16.44
N THR A 139 -11.01 26.57 17.75
CA THR A 139 -10.04 25.79 18.52
C THR A 139 -10.61 24.40 18.81
N TRP A 140 -9.78 23.37 18.61
CA TRP A 140 -10.19 21.97 18.78
C TRP A 140 -9.00 21.10 19.16
N ASP A 141 -9.31 20.01 19.85
CA ASP A 141 -8.39 18.93 20.22
C ASP A 141 -9.06 17.57 20.00
N VAL A 142 -8.33 16.47 20.22
CA VAL A 142 -8.88 15.13 19.93
C VAL A 142 -10.09 14.75 20.80
N SER A 143 -10.26 15.36 21.96
CA SER A 143 -11.37 15.09 22.88
C SER A 143 -12.63 15.87 22.51
N SER A 144 -12.46 16.98 21.79
CA SER A 144 -13.55 17.84 21.33
C SER A 144 -14.26 17.35 20.05
N VAL A 145 -13.72 16.32 19.39
CA VAL A 145 -14.28 15.79 18.14
C VAL A 145 -15.36 14.75 18.40
N LEU A 146 -16.47 14.87 17.68
CA LEU A 146 -17.50 13.82 17.61
C LEU A 146 -18.04 13.69 16.17
N ILE A 147 -18.57 12.51 15.86
CA ILE A 147 -19.33 12.26 14.63
C ILE A 147 -20.79 12.19 15.04
N LYS A 148 -21.62 13.04 14.43
CA LYS A 148 -23.07 12.98 14.56
C LYS A 148 -23.64 12.11 13.44
N ILE A 149 -24.51 11.18 13.80
CA ILE A 149 -25.30 10.37 12.86
C ILE A 149 -26.72 10.93 12.90
N ASP A 150 -27.18 11.44 11.76
CA ASP A 150 -28.49 12.11 11.63
C ASP A 150 -28.73 13.15 12.74
N LYS A 151 -29.82 13.00 13.51
CA LYS A 151 -30.18 13.91 14.61
C LYS A 151 -29.96 13.34 16.01
N ASP A 152 -29.80 12.03 16.15
CA ASP A 152 -30.11 11.35 17.41
C ASP A 152 -28.92 10.60 18.03
N GLN A 153 -27.90 10.23 17.24
CA GLN A 153 -26.77 9.45 17.72
C GLN A 153 -25.44 10.18 17.51
N GLU A 154 -24.52 10.01 18.48
CA GLU A 154 -23.18 10.59 18.43
C GLU A 154 -22.13 9.52 18.73
N ILE A 155 -21.07 9.50 17.93
CA ILE A 155 -19.86 8.73 18.16
C ILE A 155 -18.82 9.69 18.73
N ARG A 156 -18.31 9.39 19.93
CA ARG A 156 -17.33 10.20 20.63
C ARG A 156 -15.98 9.49 20.72
N LYS A 157 -14.94 10.22 21.08
CA LYS A 157 -13.66 9.64 21.49
C LYS A 157 -13.88 8.68 22.67
N GLY A 158 -13.27 7.49 22.60
CA GLY A 158 -13.24 6.56 23.74
C GLY A 158 -12.71 7.21 25.02
N SER A 159 -13.16 6.72 26.18
CA SER A 159 -12.88 7.29 27.50
C SER A 159 -11.43 7.10 28.00
N ALA A 160 -10.62 6.35 27.25
CA ALA A 160 -9.19 6.22 27.51
C ALA A 160 -8.46 7.56 27.28
N ASN A 161 -7.44 7.84 28.11
CA ASN A 161 -6.57 9.00 27.90
C ASN A 161 -5.96 8.93 26.49
N PRO A 162 -6.11 9.98 25.67
CA PRO A 162 -5.59 9.96 24.33
C PRO A 162 -4.06 9.98 24.37
N GLU A 163 -3.45 9.18 23.51
CA GLU A 163 -1.99 9.11 23.34
C GLU A 163 -1.38 10.48 22.99
N TYR A 164 -2.15 11.33 22.32
CA TYR A 164 -1.78 12.67 21.92
C TYR A 164 -2.97 13.64 22.12
N LYS A 165 -2.71 14.87 22.57
CA LYS A 165 -3.77 15.86 22.80
C LYS A 165 -4.26 16.53 21.52
N HIS A 166 -3.35 16.79 20.59
CA HIS A 166 -3.68 17.44 19.32
C HIS A 166 -3.66 16.42 18.18
N PRO A 167 -4.57 16.52 17.20
CA PRO A 167 -4.59 15.67 16.02
C PRO A 167 -3.19 15.54 15.40
N LEU A 168 -2.81 14.34 15.00
CA LEU A 168 -1.49 14.11 14.40
C LEU A 168 -1.40 14.82 13.04
N PRO A 169 -0.51 15.82 12.86
CA PRO A 169 -0.32 16.46 11.57
C PRO A 169 0.50 15.54 10.65
N TRP A 170 -0.15 14.93 9.66
CA TRP A 170 0.47 13.89 8.82
C TRP A 170 1.82 14.31 8.21
N ASN A 171 1.85 15.47 7.54
CA ASN A 171 3.03 15.95 6.81
C ASN A 171 4.25 16.28 7.69
N SER A 172 4.08 16.39 9.00
CA SER A 172 5.15 16.77 9.93
C SER A 172 5.31 15.79 11.10
N SER A 173 4.68 14.62 11.03
CA SER A 173 4.75 13.60 12.07
C SER A 173 5.38 12.31 11.54
N SER A 174 6.20 11.67 12.37
CA SER A 174 6.51 10.26 12.19
C SER A 174 5.40 9.43 12.84
N VAL A 175 4.78 8.51 12.09
CA VAL A 175 3.64 7.73 12.58
C VAL A 175 3.61 6.35 11.96
N VAL A 176 3.35 5.32 12.77
CA VAL A 176 2.98 3.99 12.26
C VAL A 176 1.51 4.02 11.87
N TYR A 177 1.17 3.75 10.62
CA TYR A 177 -0.20 3.94 10.13
C TYR A 177 -0.90 2.66 9.68
N GLU A 178 -0.18 1.62 9.31
CA GLU A 178 -0.76 0.33 8.90
C GLU A 178 0.11 -0.85 9.37
N VAL A 179 -0.52 -2.00 9.63
CA VAL A 179 0.18 -3.27 9.85
C VAL A 179 -0.47 -4.42 9.09
N PHE A 180 0.35 -5.25 8.45
CA PHE A 180 -0.07 -6.45 7.75
C PHE A 180 0.62 -7.68 8.35
N PRO A 181 -0.08 -8.45 9.20
CA PRO A 181 0.41 -9.75 9.67
C PRO A 181 0.50 -10.75 8.52
N THR A 182 1.66 -11.38 8.35
CA THR A 182 1.87 -12.53 7.46
C THR A 182 2.03 -13.81 8.28
N HIS A 183 2.10 -14.98 7.66
CA HIS A 183 2.37 -16.22 8.39
C HIS A 183 3.77 -16.26 9.03
N LYS A 184 4.72 -15.45 8.57
CA LYS A 184 6.11 -15.45 9.05
C LYS A 184 6.41 -14.33 10.02
N ASP A 185 5.84 -13.16 9.78
CA ASP A 185 6.22 -11.90 10.43
C ASP A 185 5.10 -10.86 10.30
N VAL A 186 5.32 -9.68 10.85
CA VAL A 186 4.43 -8.52 10.74
C VAL A 186 5.12 -7.46 9.90
N VAL A 187 4.45 -7.05 8.82
CA VAL A 187 4.85 -5.89 8.04
C VAL A 187 4.23 -4.64 8.66
N VAL A 188 5.04 -3.63 8.95
CA VAL A 188 4.66 -2.39 9.61
C VAL A 188 4.95 -1.24 8.67
N PHE A 189 3.94 -0.41 8.40
CA PHE A 189 4.06 0.77 7.56
C PHE A 189 4.15 2.04 8.42
N ALA A 190 5.21 2.81 8.22
CA ALA A 190 5.46 4.03 8.98
C ALA A 190 5.80 5.21 8.05
N HIS A 191 5.11 6.33 8.27
CA HIS A 191 5.31 7.59 7.58
C HIS A 191 6.29 8.49 8.35
N GLY A 192 6.97 9.40 7.65
CA GLY A 192 7.79 10.45 8.26
C GLY A 192 9.06 9.94 8.94
N VAL A 193 9.50 8.70 8.66
CA VAL A 193 10.74 8.14 9.19
C VAL A 193 11.91 8.49 8.26
N ASN A 194 13.03 8.95 8.83
CA ASN A 194 14.21 9.28 8.03
C ASN A 194 14.90 8.02 7.49
N ASN A 195 14.67 7.73 6.21
CA ASN A 195 15.27 6.60 5.50
C ASN A 195 16.79 6.74 5.26
N THR A 196 17.40 7.91 5.51
CA THR A 196 18.86 8.09 5.44
C THR A 196 19.57 7.76 6.74
N LEU A 197 18.83 7.52 7.82
CA LEU A 197 19.38 7.22 9.13
C LEU A 197 20.26 5.97 9.06
N GLY A 198 21.55 6.14 9.32
CA GLY A 198 22.52 5.04 9.30
C GLY A 198 22.71 4.36 7.95
N VAL A 199 22.44 5.03 6.82
CA VAL A 199 22.67 4.46 5.47
C VAL A 199 24.14 4.12 5.20
N GLU A 200 25.07 4.77 5.91
CA GLU A 200 26.50 4.43 5.86
C GLU A 200 26.84 3.14 6.62
N LEU A 201 25.95 2.67 7.50
CA LEU A 201 26.16 1.46 8.28
C LEU A 201 25.75 0.22 7.48
N PRO A 202 26.36 -0.94 7.75
CA PRO A 202 25.83 -2.23 7.31
C PRO A 202 24.36 -2.39 7.69
N GLU A 203 23.57 -3.04 6.83
CA GLU A 203 22.13 -3.16 7.01
C GLU A 203 21.77 -3.73 8.40
N GLN A 204 22.46 -4.77 8.85
CA GLN A 204 22.20 -5.40 10.15
C GLN A 204 22.48 -4.46 11.33
N GLU A 205 23.41 -3.52 11.20
CA GLU A 205 23.69 -2.51 12.23
C GLU A 205 22.67 -1.37 12.19
N ARG A 206 22.30 -0.95 10.99
CA ARG A 206 21.24 0.04 10.77
C ARG A 206 19.91 -0.43 11.36
N LEU A 207 19.55 -1.69 11.16
CA LEU A 207 18.29 -2.26 11.65
C LEU A 207 18.18 -2.28 13.19
N LYS A 208 19.30 -2.37 13.92
CA LYS A 208 19.32 -2.34 15.40
C LYS A 208 18.81 -1.02 15.99
N GLN A 209 18.72 0.04 15.19
CA GLN A 209 18.19 1.34 15.62
C GLN A 209 16.65 1.34 15.70
N PHE A 210 16.02 0.31 15.16
CA PHE A 210 14.57 0.17 15.08
C PHE A 210 14.09 -1.04 15.87
N GLN A 211 12.96 -0.90 16.57
CA GLN A 211 12.31 -2.01 17.26
C GLN A 211 10.79 -1.88 17.13
N CYS A 212 10.10 -2.99 16.87
CA CYS A 212 8.64 -3.02 16.95
C CYS A 212 8.19 -3.18 18.39
N VAL A 213 7.11 -2.50 18.78
CA VAL A 213 6.55 -2.56 20.13
C VAL A 213 5.06 -2.87 20.07
N TYR A 214 4.66 -4.06 20.49
CA TYR A 214 3.27 -4.52 20.51
C TYR A 214 2.60 -4.13 21.83
N GLY A 215 1.44 -3.48 21.73
CA GLY A 215 0.66 -3.03 22.88
C GLY A 215 1.44 -2.16 23.87
N GLY A 216 2.49 -1.46 23.39
CA GLY A 216 3.37 -0.63 24.21
C GLY A 216 4.34 -1.39 25.13
N ARG A 217 4.33 -2.73 25.13
CA ARG A 217 5.05 -3.53 26.14
C ARG A 217 5.97 -4.61 25.58
N TYR A 218 5.61 -5.26 24.47
CA TYR A 218 6.38 -6.39 23.94
C TYR A 218 7.22 -5.95 22.75
N ILE A 219 8.53 -6.18 22.82
CA ILE A 219 9.48 -5.63 21.86
C ILE A 219 10.00 -6.75 20.96
N THR A 220 10.02 -6.53 19.65
CA THR A 220 10.69 -7.41 18.67
C THR A 220 11.68 -6.65 17.82
N ALA A 221 12.64 -7.39 17.26
CA ALA A 221 13.62 -6.84 16.34
C ALA A 221 12.97 -6.50 14.99
N VAL A 222 13.50 -5.47 14.33
CA VAL A 222 13.22 -5.21 12.92
C VAL A 222 14.18 -6.05 12.08
N THR A 223 13.63 -6.88 11.20
CA THR A 223 14.38 -7.85 10.37
C THR A 223 14.67 -7.34 8.97
N ALA A 224 13.86 -6.39 8.46
CA ALA A 224 14.09 -5.72 7.20
C ALA A 224 13.46 -4.32 7.19
N GLN A 225 14.02 -3.41 6.40
CA GLN A 225 13.47 -2.06 6.24
C GLN A 225 13.74 -1.52 4.84
N ALA A 226 12.70 -0.99 4.19
CA ALA A 226 12.83 -0.19 2.97
C ALA A 226 11.64 0.76 2.79
N ASN A 227 11.89 1.99 2.33
CA ASN A 227 10.87 3.02 2.17
C ASN A 227 10.08 3.18 3.49
N ASP A 228 8.75 3.09 3.44
CA ASP A 228 7.89 3.17 4.62
C ASP A 228 7.68 1.81 5.30
N VAL A 229 8.34 0.75 4.82
CA VAL A 229 8.10 -0.64 5.23
C VAL A 229 9.16 -1.11 6.23
N PHE A 230 8.70 -1.69 7.33
CA PHE A 230 9.48 -2.38 8.34
C PHE A 230 8.94 -3.80 8.50
N ARG A 231 9.80 -4.79 8.68
CA ARG A 231 9.39 -6.16 9.02
C ARG A 231 9.82 -6.50 10.42
N CYS A 232 8.91 -7.11 11.18
CA CYS A 232 9.10 -7.42 12.58
C CYS A 232 8.65 -8.83 12.90
N ASP A 233 9.36 -9.52 13.77
CA ASP A 233 8.93 -10.84 14.24
C ASP A 233 7.59 -10.74 14.97
N HIS A 234 6.79 -11.79 14.88
CA HIS A 234 5.60 -11.92 15.71
C HIS A 234 5.94 -12.00 17.21
N PRO A 235 5.03 -11.57 18.09
CA PRO A 235 5.03 -12.05 19.46
C PRO A 235 4.95 -13.59 19.49
N PRO A 236 5.54 -14.27 20.50
CA PRO A 236 5.50 -15.71 20.62
C PRO A 236 4.06 -16.23 20.56
N ALA A 237 3.85 -17.36 19.89
CA ALA A 237 2.51 -17.92 19.66
C ALA A 237 1.67 -18.05 20.94
N SER A 238 2.30 -18.32 22.09
CA SER A 238 1.64 -18.43 23.40
C SER A 238 1.01 -17.13 23.92
N VAL A 239 1.48 -15.97 23.47
CA VAL A 239 1.01 -14.63 23.91
C VAL A 239 0.54 -13.77 22.74
N MET A 240 0.58 -14.28 21.51
CA MET A 240 0.18 -13.55 20.30
C MET A 240 -1.27 -13.05 20.39
N GLY A 241 -2.16 -13.87 20.96
CA GLY A 241 -3.56 -13.52 21.17
C GLY A 241 -3.76 -12.30 22.08
N ASP A 242 -2.88 -12.09 23.06
CA ASP A 242 -2.97 -10.98 24.03
C ASP A 242 -2.78 -9.61 23.38
N PHE A 243 -2.20 -9.58 22.17
CA PHE A 243 -1.96 -8.37 21.39
C PHE A 243 -3.01 -8.14 20.30
N ALA A 244 -3.98 -9.04 20.12
CA ALA A 244 -5.06 -8.84 19.17
C ALA A 244 -5.86 -7.55 19.50
N GLY A 245 -6.05 -6.71 18.49
CA GLY A 245 -6.69 -5.40 18.62
C GLY A 245 -5.85 -4.34 19.35
N LYS A 246 -4.58 -4.62 19.69
CA LYS A 246 -3.66 -3.65 20.31
C LYS A 246 -2.80 -2.96 19.25
N LYS A 247 -2.36 -1.73 19.53
CA LYS A 247 -1.49 -0.97 18.61
C LYS A 247 -0.10 -1.60 18.47
N VAL A 248 0.49 -1.46 17.29
CA VAL A 248 1.91 -1.74 17.03
C VAL A 248 2.64 -0.41 16.82
N PHE A 249 3.67 -0.17 17.61
CA PHE A 249 4.49 1.03 17.52
C PHE A 249 5.87 0.70 16.95
N LEU A 250 6.58 1.76 16.54
CA LEU A 250 7.98 1.68 16.15
C LEU A 250 8.80 2.52 17.13
N ARG A 251 9.85 1.93 17.69
CA ARG A 251 10.88 2.64 18.45
C ARG A 251 12.05 2.97 17.53
N ILE A 252 12.44 4.23 17.47
CA ILE A 252 13.54 4.75 16.64
C ILE A 252 14.50 5.50 17.55
N GLY A 253 15.76 5.08 17.62
CA GLY A 253 16.78 5.79 18.41
C GLY A 253 16.43 5.93 19.91
N GLY A 254 15.60 5.02 20.44
CA GLY A 254 15.13 5.04 21.84
C GLY A 254 13.74 5.64 22.04
N GLU A 255 13.22 6.41 21.09
CA GLU A 255 11.89 7.04 21.18
C GLU A 255 10.82 6.23 20.47
N ILE A 256 9.64 6.12 21.07
CA ILE A 256 8.48 5.46 20.44
C ILE A 256 7.68 6.52 19.68
N ILE A 257 7.48 6.31 18.39
CA ILE A 257 6.61 7.19 17.57
C ILE A 257 5.14 6.79 17.72
N PRO A 258 4.20 7.74 17.54
CA PRO A 258 2.77 7.44 17.60
C PRO A 258 2.33 6.36 16.62
N SER A 259 1.25 5.64 16.96
CA SER A 259 0.68 4.60 16.09
C SER A 259 -0.82 4.76 15.89
N LEU A 260 -1.27 4.47 14.68
CA LEU A 260 -2.66 4.32 14.25
C LEU A 260 -2.96 2.88 13.85
N ALA A 261 -1.96 1.99 13.92
CA ALA A 261 -2.01 0.67 13.34
C ALA A 261 -2.24 -0.40 14.41
N TYR A 262 -3.20 -1.28 14.15
CA TYR A 262 -3.68 -2.25 15.12
C TYR A 262 -3.35 -3.67 14.69
N TYR A 263 -2.68 -4.40 15.58
CA TYR A 263 -2.32 -5.79 15.35
C TYR A 263 -3.56 -6.67 15.40
N ASN A 264 -3.81 -7.42 14.33
CA ASN A 264 -4.85 -8.44 14.32
C ASN A 264 -4.31 -9.76 13.78
N PRO A 265 -3.90 -10.72 14.62
CA PRO A 265 -3.40 -12.01 14.16
C PRO A 265 -4.48 -12.86 13.49
N LEU A 266 -5.77 -12.50 13.61
CA LEU A 266 -6.86 -13.25 12.97
C LEU A 266 -6.88 -13.08 11.44
N THR A 267 -6.20 -12.07 10.88
CA THR A 267 -6.02 -11.94 9.42
C THR A 267 -5.14 -13.03 8.82
N LEU A 268 -4.47 -13.82 9.67
CA LEU A 268 -3.80 -15.06 9.26
C LEU A 268 -4.79 -16.16 8.84
N LYS A 269 -6.07 -16.02 9.19
CA LYS A 269 -7.14 -16.91 8.73
C LYS A 269 -7.61 -16.47 7.35
N PRO A 270 -7.77 -17.38 6.37
CA PRO A 270 -8.12 -17.00 5.00
C PRO A 270 -9.47 -16.25 4.95
N VAL A 271 -9.44 -15.01 4.46
CA VAL A 271 -10.67 -14.29 4.07
C VAL A 271 -11.12 -14.89 2.74
N GLY A 272 -11.95 -15.93 2.82
CA GLY A 272 -12.35 -16.66 1.63
C GLY A 272 -13.26 -17.85 1.88
N ARG A 273 -14.41 -17.63 2.52
CA ARG A 273 -15.71 -18.31 2.33
C ARG A 273 -16.63 -17.93 3.48
N ARG A 274 -17.90 -17.59 3.18
CA ARG A 274 -18.97 -17.63 4.18
C ARG A 274 -18.87 -18.99 4.89
N ALA A 275 -18.88 -18.97 6.22
CA ALA A 275 -18.86 -20.16 7.05
C ALA A 275 -19.94 -21.15 6.59
N VAL A 276 -19.52 -22.17 5.86
CA VAL A 276 -20.26 -23.41 5.77
C VAL A 276 -19.61 -24.29 6.82
N SER A 277 -20.35 -24.52 7.89
CA SER A 277 -20.01 -25.49 8.92
C SER A 277 -19.88 -26.87 8.27
N ASP A 278 -18.67 -27.41 8.21
CA ASP A 278 -18.41 -28.83 8.43
C ASP A 278 -16.90 -29.09 8.56
N ALA A 279 -16.58 -30.05 9.41
CA ALA A 279 -15.33 -30.23 10.13
C ALA A 279 -14.08 -30.52 9.28
N SER A 280 -12.96 -29.83 9.60
CA SER A 280 -11.57 -30.35 9.78
C SER A 280 -10.55 -29.20 9.70
N ASP A 281 -10.54 -28.34 10.72
CA ASP A 281 -9.80 -27.06 10.71
C ASP A 281 -8.28 -27.15 11.00
N GLU A 282 -7.69 -28.34 11.19
CA GLU A 282 -6.24 -28.46 11.40
C GLU A 282 -5.43 -28.68 10.11
N GLU A 283 -6.03 -29.16 9.02
CA GLU A 283 -5.27 -29.48 7.79
C GLU A 283 -5.16 -28.30 6.80
N HIS A 284 -5.79 -27.15 7.07
CA HIS A 284 -5.91 -26.05 6.10
C HIS A 284 -5.06 -24.81 6.38
N LEU A 285 -4.51 -24.63 7.60
CA LEU A 285 -3.52 -23.57 7.88
C LEU A 285 -2.19 -23.79 7.15
N ALA A 286 -1.85 -25.03 6.79
CA ALA A 286 -0.64 -25.37 6.02
C ALA A 286 -0.76 -25.12 4.51
N SER A 287 -1.95 -24.73 4.00
CA SER A 287 -2.22 -24.68 2.55
C SER A 287 -1.87 -23.35 1.85
N PHE A 288 -1.48 -22.32 2.60
CA PHE A 288 -1.16 -20.98 2.07
C PHE A 288 0.32 -20.60 2.12
N GLU A 289 1.17 -21.42 2.74
CA GLU A 289 2.54 -21.46 2.25
C GLU A 289 2.45 -21.86 0.79
N ALA A 290 3.04 -21.06 -0.10
CA ALA A 290 3.16 -21.42 -1.50
C ALA A 290 3.94 -22.75 -1.56
N THR A 291 3.23 -23.89 -1.54
CA THR A 291 3.85 -25.19 -1.74
C THR A 291 4.58 -25.10 -3.07
N PRO A 292 5.93 -25.25 -3.09
CA PRO A 292 6.69 -25.13 -4.31
C PRO A 292 6.11 -26.07 -5.37
N GLY A 293 5.57 -25.52 -6.46
CA GLY A 293 5.04 -26.30 -7.58
C GLY A 293 3.52 -26.38 -7.73
N LYS A 294 2.69 -25.90 -6.78
CA LYS A 294 1.25 -25.73 -7.06
C LYS A 294 0.99 -24.45 -7.87
N PRO A 295 0.20 -24.51 -8.96
CA PRO A 295 -0.18 -23.32 -9.70
C PRO A 295 -1.02 -22.38 -8.81
N LYS A 296 -0.74 -21.08 -8.92
CA LYS A 296 -1.54 -20.04 -8.26
C LYS A 296 -2.97 -20.04 -8.82
N LEU A 297 -3.93 -19.56 -8.03
CA LEU A 297 -5.34 -19.46 -8.43
C LEU A 297 -5.50 -18.58 -9.66
N HIS A 298 -4.71 -17.51 -9.73
CA HIS A 298 -4.70 -16.55 -10.81
C HIS A 298 -3.30 -16.42 -11.42
N HIS A 299 -3.22 -16.52 -12.75
CA HIS A 299 -1.95 -16.36 -13.42
C HIS A 299 -1.52 -14.89 -13.46
N ILE A 300 -2.43 -13.99 -13.85
CA ILE A 300 -2.18 -12.56 -14.00
C ILE A 300 -3.25 -11.77 -13.26
N CYS A 301 -2.81 -10.92 -12.34
CA CYS A 301 -3.63 -9.96 -11.62
C CYS A 301 -3.19 -8.54 -11.98
N ALA A 302 -4.01 -7.53 -11.66
CA ALA A 302 -3.62 -6.13 -11.78
C ALA A 302 -3.92 -5.37 -10.50
N CYS A 303 -3.06 -4.43 -10.15
CA CYS A 303 -3.19 -3.61 -8.97
C CYS A 303 -3.02 -2.13 -9.32
N THR A 304 -3.95 -1.30 -8.84
CA THR A 304 -3.91 0.15 -9.06
C THR A 304 -4.45 0.92 -7.85
N LEU A 305 -3.97 2.15 -7.69
CA LEU A 305 -4.41 3.10 -6.66
C LEU A 305 -5.30 4.15 -7.33
N ILE A 306 -6.49 4.37 -6.79
CA ILE A 306 -7.55 5.16 -7.39
C ILE A 306 -7.90 6.34 -6.49
N TYR A 307 -7.99 7.53 -7.08
CA TYR A 307 -8.62 8.69 -6.48
C TYR A 307 -9.45 9.38 -7.56
N ASN A 308 -10.77 9.45 -7.36
CA ASN A 308 -11.72 10.04 -8.31
C ASN A 308 -11.56 9.49 -9.76
N GLY A 309 -11.41 8.17 -9.87
CA GLY A 309 -11.10 7.47 -11.12
C GLY A 309 -12.28 6.72 -11.75
N SER A 310 -13.51 6.91 -11.27
CA SER A 310 -14.66 6.08 -11.63
C SER A 310 -14.95 6.02 -13.13
N LYS A 311 -14.72 7.13 -13.84
CA LYS A 311 -14.91 7.22 -15.31
C LYS A 311 -14.02 6.27 -16.11
N PHE A 312 -12.87 5.86 -15.58
CA PHE A 312 -11.94 4.94 -16.25
C PHE A 312 -12.32 3.48 -16.00
N LEU A 313 -12.96 3.20 -14.85
CA LEU A 313 -12.91 1.88 -14.24
C LEU A 313 -13.58 0.79 -15.08
N LYS A 314 -14.79 1.04 -15.62
CA LYS A 314 -15.48 0.05 -16.45
C LYS A 314 -14.65 -0.31 -17.67
N GLU A 315 -14.26 0.70 -18.44
CA GLU A 315 -13.46 0.52 -19.66
C GLU A 315 -12.14 -0.19 -19.36
N TRP A 316 -11.44 0.23 -18.30
CA TRP A 316 -10.15 -0.33 -17.91
C TRP A 316 -10.25 -1.81 -17.52
N VAL A 317 -11.31 -2.21 -16.80
CA VAL A 317 -11.56 -3.62 -16.43
C VAL A 317 -11.93 -4.46 -17.64
N TYR A 318 -12.85 -4.01 -18.49
CA TYR A 318 -13.22 -4.72 -19.72
C TYR A 318 -11.99 -4.95 -20.61
N TYR A 319 -11.20 -3.89 -20.81
CA TYR A 319 -10.01 -3.92 -21.64
C TYR A 319 -8.95 -4.89 -21.10
N HIS A 320 -8.57 -4.77 -19.83
CA HIS A 320 -7.51 -5.61 -19.25
C HIS A 320 -7.96 -7.05 -19.00
N SER A 321 -9.26 -7.28 -18.75
CA SER A 321 -9.81 -8.63 -18.68
C SER A 321 -9.74 -9.34 -20.04
N HIS A 322 -10.07 -8.65 -21.13
CA HIS A 322 -9.89 -9.15 -22.50
C HIS A 322 -8.44 -9.52 -22.81
N LEU A 323 -7.48 -8.77 -22.28
CA LEU A 323 -6.05 -9.08 -22.42
C LEU A 323 -5.60 -10.30 -21.60
N GLY A 324 -6.38 -10.70 -20.58
CA GLY A 324 -6.12 -11.86 -19.75
C GLY A 324 -5.78 -11.56 -18.30
N VAL A 325 -6.13 -10.38 -17.77
CA VAL A 325 -6.14 -10.16 -16.32
C VAL A 325 -7.32 -10.91 -15.71
N GLU A 326 -7.03 -11.71 -14.68
CA GLU A 326 -7.98 -12.63 -14.06
C GLU A 326 -8.56 -12.09 -12.75
N LYS A 327 -7.83 -11.19 -12.06
CA LYS A 327 -8.28 -10.51 -10.85
C LYS A 327 -7.73 -9.09 -10.73
N PHE A 328 -8.55 -8.20 -10.19
CA PHE A 328 -8.25 -6.79 -10.03
C PHE A 328 -8.24 -6.38 -8.55
N TYR A 329 -7.21 -5.65 -8.16
CA TYR A 329 -7.06 -5.05 -6.85
C TYR A 329 -7.12 -3.53 -6.98
N PHE A 330 -8.16 -2.92 -6.40
CA PHE A 330 -8.39 -1.49 -6.40
C PHE A 330 -8.17 -0.92 -5.02
N TYR A 331 -7.11 -0.14 -4.87
CA TYR A 331 -6.83 0.60 -3.66
C TYR A 331 -7.49 1.97 -3.78
N ASP A 332 -8.57 2.19 -3.04
CA ASP A 332 -9.30 3.45 -3.04
C ASP A 332 -8.66 4.43 -2.06
N ASN A 333 -8.06 5.49 -2.60
CA ASN A 333 -7.40 6.56 -1.84
C ASN A 333 -8.35 7.73 -1.60
N ASN A 334 -9.48 7.46 -0.94
CA ASN A 334 -10.49 8.44 -0.55
C ASN A 334 -11.21 9.09 -1.74
N SER A 335 -11.70 8.27 -2.68
CA SER A 335 -12.52 8.79 -3.77
C SER A 335 -13.84 9.37 -3.26
N GLU A 336 -14.22 10.51 -3.84
CA GLU A 336 -15.47 11.22 -3.55
C GLU A 336 -16.53 11.00 -4.64
N ASP A 337 -16.10 10.50 -5.81
CA ASP A 337 -16.97 10.16 -6.94
C ASP A 337 -17.75 8.85 -6.73
N ASN A 338 -18.47 8.38 -7.75
CA ASN A 338 -19.38 7.24 -7.66
C ASN A 338 -18.67 5.87 -7.76
N LEU A 339 -17.47 5.73 -7.18
CA LEU A 339 -16.61 4.55 -7.34
C LEU A 339 -17.29 3.25 -6.93
N ASP A 340 -18.02 3.27 -5.81
CA ASP A 340 -18.73 2.10 -5.29
C ASP A 340 -19.85 1.62 -6.21
N GLU A 341 -20.59 2.56 -6.80
CA GLU A 341 -21.62 2.25 -7.80
C GLU A 341 -20.99 1.61 -9.04
N VAL A 342 -19.86 2.15 -9.50
CA VAL A 342 -19.16 1.61 -10.67
C VAL A 342 -18.58 0.22 -10.38
N ILE A 343 -18.01 -0.01 -9.19
CA ILE A 343 -17.51 -1.33 -8.77
C ILE A 343 -18.66 -2.33 -8.66
N ALA A 344 -19.81 -1.94 -8.12
CA ALA A 344 -20.99 -2.81 -8.06
C ALA A 344 -21.46 -3.25 -9.46
N ASN A 345 -21.35 -2.36 -10.45
CA ASN A 345 -21.64 -2.66 -11.86
C ASN A 345 -20.62 -3.60 -12.53
N LEU A 346 -19.52 -3.93 -11.85
CA LEU A 346 -18.50 -4.87 -12.31
C LEU A 346 -18.59 -6.24 -11.62
N ALA A 347 -19.74 -6.59 -11.04
CA ALA A 347 -19.95 -7.84 -10.30
C ALA A 347 -19.61 -9.14 -11.07
N ASN A 348 -19.59 -9.10 -12.41
CA ASN A 348 -19.19 -10.23 -13.25
C ASN A 348 -17.66 -10.42 -13.36
N PHE A 349 -16.87 -9.49 -12.83
CA PHE A 349 -15.42 -9.53 -12.81
C PHE A 349 -14.93 -9.83 -11.40
N ASN A 350 -13.76 -10.47 -11.30
CA ASN A 350 -13.11 -10.71 -10.02
C ASN A 350 -12.40 -9.44 -9.55
N VAL A 351 -13.12 -8.61 -8.81
CA VAL A 351 -12.66 -7.31 -8.30
C VAL A 351 -12.59 -7.35 -6.78
N THR A 352 -11.49 -6.87 -6.22
CA THR A 352 -11.32 -6.64 -4.79
C THR A 352 -11.00 -5.16 -4.58
N LYS A 353 -11.89 -4.44 -3.89
CA LYS A 353 -11.64 -3.09 -3.42
C LYS A 353 -11.00 -3.15 -2.03
N HIS A 354 -9.96 -2.37 -1.82
CA HIS A 354 -9.32 -2.16 -0.54
C HIS A 354 -9.30 -0.65 -0.24
N SER A 355 -9.71 -0.28 0.96
CA SER A 355 -9.64 1.11 1.40
C SER A 355 -8.20 1.46 1.77
N TRP A 356 -7.71 2.60 1.27
CA TRP A 356 -6.33 3.02 1.51
C TRP A 356 -6.28 4.51 1.84
N PRO A 357 -6.68 4.93 3.06
CA PRO A 357 -6.94 6.34 3.35
C PRO A 357 -5.70 7.21 3.55
N TRP A 358 -4.52 6.64 3.37
CA TRP A 358 -3.22 7.25 3.63
C TRP A 358 -2.78 8.12 2.44
N VAL A 359 -2.56 9.42 2.67
CA VAL A 359 -2.14 10.34 1.60
C VAL A 359 -0.65 10.17 1.24
N LYS A 360 -0.28 10.37 -0.03
CA LYS A 360 1.11 10.25 -0.52
C LYS A 360 1.78 8.92 -0.10
N SER A 361 1.14 7.80 -0.41
CA SER A 361 1.54 6.46 0.08
C SER A 361 1.45 5.37 -1.01
N GLN A 362 1.54 5.73 -2.29
CA GLN A 362 1.35 4.78 -3.40
C GLN A 362 2.32 3.59 -3.36
N GLU A 363 3.59 3.83 -3.04
CA GLU A 363 4.59 2.78 -2.83
C GLU A 363 4.17 1.78 -1.74
N ALA A 364 3.61 2.26 -0.64
CA ALA A 364 3.11 1.43 0.45
C ALA A 364 1.84 0.67 0.03
N GLY A 365 0.91 1.32 -0.66
CA GLY A 365 -0.31 0.67 -1.18
C GLY A 365 0.01 -0.48 -2.14
N PHE A 366 0.98 -0.32 -3.04
CA PHE A 366 1.43 -1.42 -3.89
C PHE A 366 2.18 -2.51 -3.12
N SER A 367 2.93 -2.17 -2.07
CA SER A 367 3.55 -3.17 -1.20
C SER A 367 2.50 -4.01 -0.47
N HIS A 368 1.48 -3.36 0.10
CA HIS A 368 0.34 -4.00 0.75
C HIS A 368 -0.43 -4.89 -0.24
N CYS A 369 -0.69 -4.38 -1.45
CA CYS A 369 -1.31 -5.15 -2.53
C CYS A 369 -0.53 -6.41 -2.92
N SER A 370 0.79 -6.30 -2.95
CA SER A 370 1.68 -7.43 -3.24
C SER A 370 1.55 -8.50 -2.17
N LEU A 371 1.53 -8.12 -0.88
CA LEU A 371 1.35 -9.04 0.23
C LEU A 371 -0.01 -9.75 0.17
N LEU A 372 -1.08 -8.98 -0.04
CA LEU A 372 -2.45 -9.49 -0.12
C LEU A 372 -2.63 -10.46 -1.29
N ALA A 373 -2.05 -10.16 -2.45
CA ALA A 373 -2.24 -10.93 -3.67
C ALA A 373 -1.27 -12.12 -3.82
N GLN A 374 -0.11 -12.11 -3.15
CA GLN A 374 0.93 -13.13 -3.33
C GLN A 374 0.45 -14.57 -3.09
N PRO A 375 -0.47 -14.88 -2.16
CA PRO A 375 -0.97 -16.24 -1.98
C PRO A 375 -1.66 -16.80 -3.23
N GLU A 376 -2.36 -15.97 -4.00
CA GLU A 376 -3.28 -16.39 -5.06
C GLU A 376 -2.91 -15.94 -6.48
N CYS A 377 -2.04 -14.94 -6.64
CA CYS A 377 -1.61 -14.41 -7.95
C CYS A 377 -0.15 -14.81 -8.27
N SER A 378 0.15 -15.12 -9.54
CA SER A 378 1.54 -15.31 -9.98
C SER A 378 2.19 -13.99 -10.39
N TRP A 379 1.68 -13.37 -11.46
CA TRP A 379 2.16 -12.11 -11.99
C TRP A 379 1.19 -10.98 -11.66
N MET A 380 1.72 -9.80 -11.39
CA MET A 380 0.94 -8.60 -11.09
C MET A 380 1.32 -7.47 -12.06
N LEU A 381 0.31 -6.90 -12.72
CA LEU A 381 0.42 -5.70 -13.54
C LEU A 381 0.22 -4.46 -12.65
N TYR A 382 1.28 -3.65 -12.49
CA TYR A 382 1.21 -2.38 -11.75
C TYR A 382 1.17 -1.21 -12.72
N ILE A 383 -0.04 -0.72 -13.01
CA ILE A 383 -0.29 0.46 -13.86
C ILE A 383 -1.35 1.36 -13.21
N ASP A 384 -1.37 2.64 -13.59
CA ASP A 384 -2.38 3.58 -13.12
C ASP A 384 -3.73 3.35 -13.85
N ILE A 385 -4.82 3.84 -13.29
CA ILE A 385 -6.18 3.62 -13.85
C ILE A 385 -6.38 4.34 -15.20
N ASP A 386 -5.56 5.34 -15.52
CA ASP A 386 -5.51 6.05 -16.80
C ASP A 386 -4.43 5.50 -17.76
N GLU A 387 -4.06 4.22 -17.58
CA GLU A 387 -3.02 3.54 -18.35
C GLU A 387 -3.49 2.21 -18.96
N TYR A 388 -3.12 1.95 -20.22
CA TYR A 388 -3.58 0.79 -21.00
C TYR A 388 -2.40 0.02 -21.59
N PHE A 389 -2.25 -1.25 -21.24
CA PHE A 389 -1.25 -2.13 -21.88
C PHE A 389 -1.61 -2.40 -23.33
N PHE A 390 -0.71 -2.09 -24.27
CA PHE A 390 -0.96 -2.21 -25.70
C PHE A 390 0.23 -2.92 -26.39
N PRO A 391 0.12 -4.25 -26.60
CA PRO A 391 1.13 -5.00 -27.34
C PRO A 391 0.94 -4.80 -28.85
N ASN A 392 1.95 -5.16 -29.64
CA ASN A 392 1.86 -5.04 -31.09
C ASN A 392 0.85 -6.02 -31.72
N SER A 393 0.65 -5.88 -33.03
CA SER A 393 -0.37 -6.63 -33.77
C SER A 393 -0.18 -8.16 -33.74
N SER A 394 1.04 -8.69 -33.59
CA SER A 394 1.25 -10.14 -33.54
C SER A 394 0.62 -10.77 -32.30
N PHE A 395 0.60 -10.05 -31.18
CA PHE A 395 -0.09 -10.46 -29.96
C PHE A 395 -1.60 -10.26 -30.09
N LEU A 396 -2.02 -9.08 -30.55
CA LEU A 396 -3.44 -8.69 -30.60
C LEU A 396 -4.27 -9.55 -31.57
N LEU A 397 -3.73 -9.92 -32.74
CA LEU A 397 -4.47 -10.69 -33.74
C LEU A 397 -4.67 -12.15 -33.34
N ARG A 398 -3.68 -12.78 -32.72
CA ARG A 398 -3.76 -14.18 -32.27
C ARG A 398 -4.62 -14.38 -31.02
N GLY A 399 -4.94 -13.31 -30.28
CA GLY A 399 -5.79 -13.37 -29.08
C GLY A 399 -7.30 -13.33 -29.37
N ASN A 400 -7.70 -12.89 -30.56
CA ASN A 400 -9.11 -12.70 -30.91
C ASN A 400 -9.87 -14.03 -31.17
N GLU A 401 -9.18 -15.14 -31.40
CA GLU A 401 -9.80 -16.45 -31.64
C GLU A 401 -10.48 -17.04 -30.39
N THR A 402 -10.09 -16.60 -29.18
CA THR A 402 -10.63 -17.11 -27.91
C THR A 402 -11.86 -16.35 -27.40
N PHE A 403 -12.01 -15.06 -27.72
CA PHE A 403 -13.12 -14.22 -27.22
C PHE A 403 -14.40 -14.41 -28.03
N LEU A 404 -14.29 -14.48 -29.37
CA LEU A 404 -15.45 -14.70 -30.25
C LEU A 404 -16.16 -16.04 -29.98
N ARG A 405 -15.40 -17.04 -29.51
CA ARG A 405 -15.91 -18.39 -29.25
C ARG A 405 -16.73 -18.52 -27.96
N LYS A 406 -16.69 -17.52 -27.06
CA LYS A 406 -17.55 -17.48 -25.86
C LYS A 406 -18.92 -16.85 -26.11
N ASN A 407 -19.06 -16.06 -27.17
CA ASN A 407 -20.30 -15.33 -27.48
C ASN A 407 -21.18 -16.03 -28.54
N GLU A 408 -20.67 -17.07 -29.21
CA GLU A 408 -21.49 -17.96 -30.04
C GLU A 408 -21.98 -19.13 -29.18
N GLY A 409 -23.24 -19.06 -28.77
CA GLY A 409 -23.91 -20.13 -28.03
C GLY A 409 -23.94 -21.44 -28.82
N GLY A 410 -23.48 -22.52 -28.19
CA GLY A 410 -23.50 -23.87 -28.75
C GLY A 410 -23.45 -24.92 -27.65
N ASP A 411 -24.62 -25.48 -27.38
CA ASP A 411 -24.98 -26.76 -26.74
C ASP A 411 -24.10 -27.32 -25.60
N VAL A 412 -24.70 -27.42 -24.40
CA VAL A 412 -24.13 -28.03 -23.20
C VAL A 412 -24.46 -29.52 -23.21
N SER A 413 -23.78 -30.28 -24.07
CA SER A 413 -23.61 -31.72 -23.86
C SER A 413 -22.45 -32.27 -24.70
N SER A 414 -21.55 -32.99 -24.04
CA SER A 414 -20.33 -33.64 -24.57
C SER A 414 -19.07 -32.76 -24.71
N MET A 415 -18.22 -32.76 -23.67
CA MET A 415 -16.77 -33.00 -23.83
C MET A 415 -16.06 -33.13 -22.47
N ALA A 416 -16.17 -34.33 -21.88
CA ALA A 416 -15.14 -34.82 -20.97
C ALA A 416 -13.92 -35.20 -21.82
N GLY A 417 -13.02 -34.24 -22.06
CA GLY A 417 -11.81 -34.49 -22.84
C GLY A 417 -11.24 -33.24 -23.51
N TYR A 418 -10.22 -32.66 -22.88
CA TYR A 418 -9.19 -31.81 -23.50
C TYR A 418 -9.64 -30.52 -24.23
N LYS A 419 -9.39 -29.37 -23.61
CA LYS A 419 -8.94 -28.15 -24.29
C LYS A 419 -8.15 -27.31 -23.30
N ARG A 420 -6.81 -27.43 -23.32
CA ARG A 420 -5.94 -26.35 -22.81
C ARG A 420 -6.36 -25.11 -23.60
N SER A 421 -7.05 -24.18 -22.95
CA SER A 421 -7.35 -22.88 -23.56
C SER A 421 -6.04 -22.25 -24.01
N SER A 422 -6.02 -21.70 -25.23
CA SER A 422 -4.85 -20.95 -25.70
C SER A 422 -4.51 -19.87 -24.67
N PRO A 423 -3.22 -19.67 -24.35
CA PRO A 423 -2.82 -18.65 -23.38
C PRO A 423 -3.32 -17.27 -23.80
N SER A 424 -3.74 -16.47 -22.81
CA SER A 424 -4.23 -15.10 -23.02
C SER A 424 -3.16 -14.21 -23.67
N ILE A 425 -3.56 -13.03 -24.14
CA ILE A 425 -2.64 -12.07 -24.77
C ILE A 425 -1.48 -11.74 -23.82
N LEU A 426 -1.79 -11.39 -22.57
CA LEU A 426 -0.78 -11.09 -21.55
C LEU A 426 0.03 -12.34 -21.17
N ALA A 427 -0.58 -13.52 -21.05
CA ALA A 427 0.16 -14.73 -20.71
C ALA A 427 1.20 -15.08 -21.79
N ARG A 428 0.84 -14.98 -23.08
CA ARG A 428 1.78 -15.16 -24.20
C ARG A 428 2.88 -14.12 -24.19
N PHE A 429 2.52 -12.86 -23.95
CA PHE A 429 3.50 -11.78 -23.86
C PHE A 429 4.52 -12.03 -22.74
N ILE A 430 4.07 -12.42 -21.55
CA ILE A 430 4.95 -12.76 -20.42
C ILE A 430 5.82 -13.97 -20.78
N GLN A 431 5.25 -15.03 -21.35
CA GLN A 431 6.00 -16.22 -21.78
C GLN A 431 7.11 -15.87 -22.79
N GLU A 432 6.80 -15.05 -23.79
CA GLU A 432 7.79 -14.61 -24.78
C GLU A 432 8.86 -13.69 -24.16
N ALA A 433 8.48 -12.80 -23.24
CA ALA A 433 9.42 -11.94 -22.52
C ALA A 433 10.36 -12.73 -21.60
N VAL A 434 9.86 -13.79 -20.95
CA VAL A 434 10.67 -14.70 -20.13
C VAL A 434 11.59 -15.54 -21.03
N ALA A 435 11.09 -16.04 -22.17
CA ALA A 435 11.84 -16.88 -23.10
C ALA A 435 12.86 -16.09 -23.96
N SER A 436 12.71 -14.77 -24.08
CA SER A 436 13.65 -13.93 -24.85
C SER A 436 15.06 -13.92 -24.25
N ARG A 437 15.17 -14.20 -22.95
CA ARG A 437 16.45 -14.30 -22.24
C ARG A 437 16.97 -15.73 -22.33
N LYS A 438 18.13 -15.87 -22.99
CA LYS A 438 18.79 -17.15 -23.27
C LYS A 438 19.86 -17.53 -22.24
N ASP A 439 20.15 -16.66 -21.28
CA ASP A 439 21.12 -16.93 -20.22
C ASP A 439 20.57 -17.98 -19.24
N VAL A 440 21.25 -19.12 -19.15
CA VAL A 440 20.81 -20.29 -18.36
C VAL A 440 20.73 -19.99 -16.85
N ASN A 441 21.46 -18.97 -16.38
CA ASN A 441 21.62 -18.68 -14.95
C ASN A 441 20.73 -17.54 -14.42
N VAL A 442 19.88 -16.93 -15.25
CA VAL A 442 19.00 -15.83 -14.82
C VAL A 442 17.57 -16.06 -15.31
N THR A 443 16.61 -15.62 -14.52
CA THR A 443 15.18 -15.73 -14.85
C THR A 443 14.54 -14.35 -14.80
N VAL A 444 13.67 -14.03 -15.75
CA VAL A 444 12.94 -12.75 -15.73
C VAL A 444 11.92 -12.79 -14.60
N GLY A 445 12.08 -11.88 -13.63
CA GLY A 445 11.13 -11.70 -12.52
C GLY A 445 10.27 -10.45 -12.65
N GLN A 446 10.67 -9.52 -13.52
CA GLN A 446 9.95 -8.27 -13.76
C GLN A 446 10.14 -7.83 -15.20
N ILE A 447 9.08 -7.31 -15.80
CA ILE A 447 9.04 -6.83 -17.18
C ILE A 447 8.73 -5.34 -17.14
N ALA A 448 9.64 -4.47 -17.60
CA ALA A 448 9.42 -3.03 -17.74
C ALA A 448 8.91 -2.67 -19.14
N ILE A 449 7.85 -1.87 -19.20
CA ILE A 449 7.21 -1.45 -20.45
C ILE A 449 7.16 0.08 -20.48
N TYR A 450 7.67 0.68 -21.55
CA TYR A 450 7.69 2.14 -21.74
C TYR A 450 6.27 2.73 -21.86
N CYS A 451 6.12 4.01 -21.54
CA CYS A 451 4.84 4.72 -21.73
C CYS A 451 4.85 5.67 -22.95
N HIS A 452 3.73 5.70 -23.67
CA HIS A 452 3.31 6.82 -24.51
C HIS A 452 2.39 7.73 -23.70
N ASN A 453 2.72 9.03 -23.61
CA ASN A 453 1.91 9.99 -22.86
C ASN A 453 1.01 10.77 -23.82
N TYR A 454 -0.30 10.62 -23.64
CA TYR A 454 -1.33 11.29 -24.42
C TYR A 454 -1.70 12.65 -23.81
N GLY A 455 -1.98 13.59 -24.70
CA GLY A 455 -2.51 14.92 -24.42
C GLY A 455 -4.03 14.99 -24.52
N PRO A 456 -4.63 16.18 -24.29
CA PRO A 456 -6.09 16.34 -24.26
C PRO A 456 -6.78 16.00 -25.58
N SER A 457 -6.03 15.91 -26.68
CA SER A 457 -6.55 15.47 -27.98
C SER A 457 -7.70 16.33 -28.51
N GLY A 458 -7.63 17.64 -28.27
CA GLY A 458 -8.66 18.60 -28.65
C GLY A 458 -9.91 18.58 -27.74
N LEU A 459 -9.89 17.81 -26.65
CA LEU A 459 -11.06 17.59 -25.80
C LEU A 459 -11.09 18.55 -24.60
N GLN A 460 -12.29 19.10 -24.36
CA GLN A 460 -12.57 19.87 -23.14
C GLN A 460 -13.05 18.99 -21.98
N GLN A 461 -13.58 17.80 -22.29
CA GLN A 461 -14.11 16.82 -21.35
C GLN A 461 -13.85 15.41 -21.87
N SER A 462 -13.82 14.40 -20.98
CA SER A 462 -13.74 13.00 -21.42
C SER A 462 -14.88 12.62 -22.36
N PRO A 463 -14.63 11.80 -23.39
CA PRO A 463 -15.69 11.33 -24.27
C PRO A 463 -16.70 10.45 -23.50
N PRO A 464 -18.02 10.67 -23.67
CA PRO A 464 -19.04 9.95 -22.90
C PRO A 464 -19.07 8.45 -23.22
N GLN A 465 -18.61 8.03 -24.40
CA GLN A 465 -18.52 6.63 -24.78
C GLN A 465 -17.36 5.89 -24.10
N GLY A 466 -16.38 6.60 -23.54
CA GLY A 466 -15.20 5.99 -22.94
C GLY A 466 -13.93 6.82 -23.14
N VAL A 467 -13.08 6.83 -22.12
CA VAL A 467 -11.84 7.62 -22.07
C VAL A 467 -10.84 7.22 -23.16
N THR A 468 -10.78 5.94 -23.58
CA THR A 468 -9.92 5.49 -24.71
C THR A 468 -10.18 6.25 -25.99
N GLN A 469 -11.38 6.82 -26.16
CA GLN A 469 -11.73 7.61 -27.34
C GLN A 469 -10.94 8.92 -27.44
N GLY A 470 -10.39 9.39 -26.31
CA GLY A 470 -9.52 10.56 -26.23
C GLY A 470 -8.03 10.26 -26.40
N TYR A 471 -7.61 9.02 -26.59
CA TYR A 471 -6.20 8.67 -26.76
C TYR A 471 -5.82 8.79 -28.24
N THR A 472 -5.70 10.03 -28.74
CA THR A 472 -5.45 10.28 -30.18
C THR A 472 -4.30 11.23 -30.49
N CYS A 473 -3.88 12.05 -29.53
CA CYS A 473 -2.72 12.92 -29.62
C CYS A 473 -1.74 12.58 -28.50
N ARG A 474 -0.47 12.35 -28.84
CA ARG A 474 0.57 12.08 -27.85
C ARG A 474 1.87 12.79 -28.14
N ILE A 475 2.71 12.88 -27.12
CA ILE A 475 4.10 13.31 -27.28
C ILE A 475 4.92 12.25 -28.02
N LYS A 476 5.96 12.67 -28.75
CA LYS A 476 6.77 11.76 -29.57
C LYS A 476 7.68 10.86 -28.74
N ARG A 477 8.30 11.42 -27.70
CA ARG A 477 9.30 10.73 -26.88
C ARG A 477 8.64 9.89 -25.79
N GLN A 478 8.98 8.59 -25.74
CA GLN A 478 8.57 7.72 -24.64
C GLN A 478 9.23 8.18 -23.35
N ARG A 479 8.47 8.16 -22.25
CA ARG A 479 8.96 8.52 -20.92
C ARG A 479 8.37 7.56 -19.91
N ARG A 480 9.13 7.26 -18.86
CA ARG A 480 8.74 6.36 -17.76
C ARG A 480 8.48 4.93 -18.23
N HIS A 481 8.25 4.08 -17.24
CA HIS A 481 7.92 2.70 -17.41
C HIS A 481 6.86 2.30 -16.38
N LYS A 482 6.17 1.22 -16.71
CA LYS A 482 5.39 0.42 -15.77
C LYS A 482 5.87 -1.00 -15.80
N SER A 483 5.32 -1.83 -14.92
CA SER A 483 5.82 -3.19 -14.82
C SER A 483 4.77 -4.27 -14.67
N ILE A 484 5.19 -5.47 -15.07
CA ILE A 484 4.57 -6.74 -14.70
C ILE A 484 5.58 -7.48 -13.83
N VAL A 485 5.20 -7.89 -12.62
CA VAL A 485 6.12 -8.46 -11.61
C VAL A 485 5.66 -9.85 -11.21
N LEU A 486 6.59 -10.80 -11.14
CA LEU A 486 6.36 -12.09 -10.53
C LEU A 486 6.41 -11.95 -9.00
N LEU A 487 5.27 -12.13 -8.33
CA LEU A 487 5.14 -11.77 -6.92
C LEU A 487 6.04 -12.58 -5.98
N SER A 488 6.31 -13.84 -6.31
CA SER A 488 7.13 -14.73 -5.46
C SER A 488 8.60 -14.29 -5.33
N VAL A 489 9.06 -13.44 -6.24
CA VAL A 489 10.48 -13.03 -6.32
C VAL A 489 10.74 -11.67 -5.72
N ILE A 490 9.71 -10.94 -5.28
CA ILE A 490 9.88 -9.66 -4.58
C ILE A 490 10.69 -9.91 -3.29
N VAL A 491 11.69 -9.07 -3.02
CA VAL A 491 12.49 -9.15 -1.79
C VAL A 491 11.64 -8.92 -0.56
N GLU A 492 12.05 -9.46 0.58
CA GLU A 492 11.27 -9.38 1.82
C GLU A 492 11.01 -7.93 2.23
N SER A 493 11.97 -7.02 2.09
CA SER A 493 11.80 -5.59 2.42
C SER A 493 10.74 -4.86 1.58
N LEU A 494 10.18 -5.48 0.54
CA LEU A 494 9.20 -4.91 -0.40
C LEU A 494 9.67 -3.62 -1.10
N ARG A 495 10.99 -3.35 -1.09
CA ARG A 495 11.56 -2.14 -1.66
C ARG A 495 11.07 -1.93 -3.09
N ASN A 496 10.42 -0.79 -3.34
CA ASN A 496 9.91 -0.44 -4.65
C ASN A 496 10.18 1.02 -5.04
N GLN A 497 9.95 1.29 -6.32
CA GLN A 497 9.89 2.62 -6.93
C GLN A 497 8.57 2.70 -7.69
N VAL A 498 7.50 2.91 -6.93
CA VAL A 498 6.09 2.91 -7.39
C VAL A 498 5.76 1.60 -8.10
N HIS A 499 5.88 1.52 -9.42
CA HIS A 499 5.51 0.35 -10.21
C HIS A 499 6.60 -0.72 -10.27
N HIS A 500 7.83 -0.46 -9.80
CA HIS A 500 8.95 -1.40 -9.92
C HIS A 500 9.39 -1.91 -8.56
N PHE A 501 9.55 -3.23 -8.42
CA PHE A 501 10.03 -3.86 -7.19
C PHE A 501 11.47 -4.32 -7.31
N THR A 502 12.16 -4.33 -6.18
CA THR A 502 13.44 -5.01 -6.01
C THR A 502 13.18 -6.52 -5.92
N MET A 503 13.97 -7.31 -6.64
CA MET A 503 13.78 -8.76 -6.75
C MET A 503 14.94 -9.51 -6.10
N LYS A 504 14.66 -10.74 -5.66
CA LYS A 504 15.63 -11.70 -5.16
C LYS A 504 16.58 -12.11 -6.29
N SER A 505 17.83 -12.42 -5.96
CA SER A 505 18.74 -13.10 -6.88
C SER A 505 18.23 -14.53 -7.16
N PRO A 506 18.35 -15.08 -8.39
CA PRO A 506 19.00 -14.54 -9.59
C PRO A 506 18.02 -13.87 -10.58
N TYR A 507 16.91 -13.30 -10.10
CA TYR A 507 15.89 -12.71 -10.97
C TYR A 507 16.31 -11.35 -11.52
N VAL A 508 15.97 -11.11 -12.79
CA VAL A 508 16.36 -9.90 -13.52
C VAL A 508 15.17 -9.14 -14.08
N LEU A 509 15.40 -7.85 -14.35
CA LEU A 509 14.47 -6.97 -15.07
C LEU A 509 14.67 -7.14 -16.58
N GLU A 510 13.59 -7.37 -17.30
CA GLU A 510 13.56 -7.32 -18.77
C GLU A 510 12.85 -6.06 -19.24
N THR A 511 13.54 -5.22 -20.03
CA THR A 511 12.95 -3.99 -20.58
C THR A 511 12.49 -4.22 -22.01
N ILE A 512 11.18 -4.10 -22.22
CA ILE A 512 10.55 -4.38 -23.50
C ILE A 512 10.72 -3.20 -24.46
N ARG A 513 11.08 -3.52 -25.70
CA ARG A 513 11.24 -2.52 -26.75
C ARG A 513 9.87 -1.92 -27.12
N PRO A 514 9.74 -0.60 -27.34
CA PRO A 514 8.46 0.06 -27.57
C PRO A 514 7.60 -0.48 -28.73
N TRP A 515 8.20 -1.09 -29.75
CA TRP A 515 7.47 -1.69 -30.88
C TRP A 515 6.95 -3.11 -30.59
N VAL A 516 7.32 -3.69 -29.45
CA VAL A 516 6.79 -4.98 -28.97
C VAL A 516 5.56 -4.74 -28.11
N ALA A 517 5.67 -3.84 -27.14
CA ALA A 517 4.55 -3.37 -26.33
C ALA A 517 4.81 -1.98 -25.75
N ILE A 518 3.74 -1.27 -25.45
CA ILE A 518 3.74 0.05 -24.81
C ILE A 518 2.61 0.13 -23.78
N ILE A 519 2.75 1.01 -22.79
CA ILE A 519 1.64 1.49 -21.97
C ILE A 519 1.16 2.85 -22.53
N ASN A 520 -0.10 2.94 -22.91
CA ASN A 520 -0.71 4.21 -23.28
C ASN A 520 -1.24 4.90 -22.03
N HIS A 521 -0.68 6.05 -21.67
CA HIS A 521 -1.02 6.80 -20.46
C HIS A 521 -1.69 8.13 -20.85
N TYR A 522 -2.92 8.36 -20.40
CA TYR A 522 -3.59 9.65 -20.58
C TYR A 522 -3.11 10.70 -19.59
N LYS A 523 -1.85 11.11 -19.76
CA LYS A 523 -1.14 11.91 -18.75
C LYS A 523 -1.72 13.32 -18.61
N PHE A 524 -1.94 13.98 -19.75
CA PHE A 524 -2.41 15.37 -19.81
C PHE A 524 -3.87 15.37 -20.25
N GLN A 525 -4.75 14.97 -19.34
CA GLN A 525 -6.19 14.83 -19.57
C GLN A 525 -6.86 16.18 -19.90
N ALA A 526 -8.15 16.14 -20.22
CA ALA A 526 -8.99 17.33 -20.29
C ALA A 526 -8.84 18.19 -19.02
N TRP A 527 -8.90 19.51 -19.15
CA TRP A 527 -8.43 20.42 -18.10
C TRP A 527 -9.13 20.21 -16.75
N ASP A 528 -10.45 20.06 -16.75
CA ASP A 528 -11.22 19.90 -15.51
C ASP A 528 -10.86 18.64 -14.73
N GLU A 529 -10.28 17.66 -15.42
CA GLU A 529 -9.78 16.43 -14.85
C GLU A 529 -8.34 16.61 -14.41
N PHE A 530 -7.52 17.24 -15.27
CA PHE A 530 -6.12 17.49 -14.98
C PHE A 530 -5.92 18.37 -13.73
N LYS A 531 -6.76 19.41 -13.54
CA LYS A 531 -6.64 20.34 -12.41
C LYS A 531 -6.78 19.65 -11.05
N THR A 532 -7.47 18.50 -10.99
CA THR A 532 -7.60 17.71 -9.75
C THR A 532 -6.25 17.23 -9.22
N LYS A 533 -5.26 17.03 -10.10
CA LYS A 533 -3.90 16.63 -9.73
C LYS A 533 -3.21 17.69 -8.86
N PHE A 534 -3.63 18.96 -8.88
CA PHE A 534 -3.09 20.02 -8.01
C PHE A 534 -3.55 19.93 -6.56
N HIS A 535 -4.63 19.19 -6.31
CA HIS A 535 -5.18 19.05 -4.96
C HIS A 535 -4.65 17.81 -4.25
N ARG A 536 -4.33 16.74 -5.00
CA ARG A 536 -3.91 15.47 -4.42
C ARG A 536 -2.90 14.74 -5.31
N ARG A 537 -1.78 14.33 -4.71
CA ARG A 537 -0.75 13.46 -5.30
C ARG A 537 -0.74 12.11 -4.61
N ALA A 538 -0.62 11.04 -5.39
CA ALA A 538 -0.59 9.66 -4.91
C ALA A 538 0.80 9.20 -4.43
N ALA A 539 1.86 9.51 -5.19
CA ALA A 539 3.21 9.04 -4.92
C ALA A 539 3.87 9.75 -3.72
N SER A 540 4.62 8.98 -2.92
CA SER A 540 5.19 9.42 -1.65
C SER A 540 6.36 10.39 -1.83
N ASN A 541 7.20 10.15 -2.84
CA ASN A 541 8.47 10.85 -3.03
C ASN A 541 8.46 11.90 -4.16
N VAL A 542 7.27 12.28 -4.64
CA VAL A 542 7.11 13.28 -5.70
C VAL A 542 6.61 14.60 -5.10
N ALA A 543 7.34 15.69 -5.37
CA ALA A 543 6.97 17.02 -4.91
C ALA A 543 5.53 17.37 -5.32
N ASP A 544 4.79 18.00 -4.40
CA ASP A 544 3.41 18.41 -4.67
C ASP A 544 3.35 19.40 -5.82
N TRP A 545 2.26 19.44 -6.57
CA TRP A 545 2.12 20.39 -7.68
C TRP A 545 2.14 21.84 -7.21
N THR A 546 1.69 22.11 -5.98
CA THR A 546 1.65 23.44 -5.38
C THR A 546 3.01 23.93 -4.90
N GLU A 547 4.00 23.04 -4.77
CA GLU A 547 5.34 23.39 -4.30
C GLU A 547 6.21 23.97 -5.41
N ASP A 548 7.04 24.97 -5.12
CA ASP A 548 8.05 25.45 -6.06
C ASP A 548 9.34 24.61 -6.00
N ARG A 549 9.20 23.30 -6.22
CA ARG A 549 10.29 22.32 -6.17
C ARG A 549 10.23 21.42 -7.39
N ASN A 550 11.40 21.05 -7.91
CA ASN A 550 11.53 20.12 -9.04
C ASN A 550 10.67 20.51 -10.27
N LEU A 551 10.56 21.81 -10.57
CA LEU A 551 9.79 22.33 -11.71
C LEU A 551 10.18 21.69 -13.05
N ALA A 552 11.46 21.36 -13.23
CA ALA A 552 11.98 20.71 -14.43
C ALA A 552 11.73 19.18 -14.48
N SER A 553 11.11 18.60 -13.46
CA SER A 553 10.87 17.15 -13.41
C SER A 553 9.94 16.67 -14.53
N ASN A 554 10.21 15.47 -15.03
CA ASN A 554 9.31 14.75 -15.92
C ASN A 554 7.97 14.37 -15.27
N ASP A 555 7.84 14.52 -13.94
CA ASP A 555 6.58 14.42 -13.19
C ASP A 555 5.66 15.61 -13.40
N ARG A 556 6.21 16.74 -13.85
CA ARG A 556 5.47 17.97 -14.09
C ARG A 556 5.10 18.15 -15.55
N VAL A 557 4.15 19.05 -15.75
CA VAL A 557 3.74 19.50 -17.08
C VAL A 557 4.65 20.64 -17.50
N PRO A 558 5.37 20.52 -18.63
CA PRO A 558 6.17 21.62 -19.14
C PRO A 558 5.30 22.86 -19.38
N GLY A 559 5.74 24.00 -18.83
CA GLY A 559 5.05 25.29 -18.98
C GLY A 559 3.85 25.51 -18.06
N LEU A 560 3.61 24.62 -17.09
CA LEU A 560 2.57 24.79 -16.07
C LEU A 560 3.24 25.09 -14.72
N GLY A 561 2.79 26.16 -14.06
CA GLY A 561 3.28 26.56 -12.74
C GLY A 561 2.69 25.75 -11.59
N THR A 562 2.69 26.32 -10.40
CA THR A 562 2.19 25.68 -9.17
C THR A 562 0.72 25.94 -8.86
N LYS A 563 0.04 26.71 -9.72
CA LYS A 563 -1.38 27.04 -9.58
C LYS A 563 -2.21 26.34 -10.65
N PRO A 564 -3.44 25.90 -10.33
CA PRO A 564 -4.35 25.27 -11.29
C PRO A 564 -4.97 26.31 -12.23
N ILE A 565 -4.17 26.95 -13.08
CA ILE A 565 -4.60 27.93 -14.07
C ILE A 565 -4.52 27.29 -15.46
N LYS A 566 -5.66 27.25 -16.17
CA LYS A 566 -5.76 26.65 -17.50
C LYS A 566 -4.99 27.47 -18.54
N PRO A 567 -4.03 26.88 -19.28
CA PRO A 567 -3.46 27.53 -20.45
C PRO A 567 -4.50 27.71 -21.56
N ALA A 568 -4.46 28.83 -22.30
CA ALA A 568 -5.43 29.14 -23.35
C ALA A 568 -5.45 28.12 -24.50
N ASP A 569 -4.35 27.42 -24.72
CA ASP A 569 -4.14 26.42 -25.77
C ASP A 569 -4.16 24.97 -25.25
N TRP A 570 -4.61 24.72 -24.01
CA TRP A 570 -4.49 23.41 -23.35
C TRP A 570 -4.96 22.24 -24.22
N GLU A 571 -6.13 22.35 -24.84
CA GLU A 571 -6.75 21.32 -25.68
C GLU A 571 -5.85 20.86 -26.84
N LEU A 572 -4.99 21.76 -27.35
CA LEU A 572 -4.12 21.53 -28.50
C LEU A 572 -2.70 21.09 -28.10
N ARG A 573 -2.38 21.08 -26.80
CA ARG A 573 -1.03 20.72 -26.33
C ARG A 573 -0.76 19.22 -26.41
N TYR A 574 0.54 18.89 -26.41
CA TYR A 574 1.06 17.52 -26.31
C TYR A 574 0.63 16.59 -27.47
N CYS A 575 0.40 17.14 -28.66
CA CYS A 575 0.08 16.40 -29.89
C CYS A 575 1.24 16.42 -30.89
N ASP A 576 2.38 15.82 -30.54
CA ASP A 576 3.50 15.69 -31.49
C ASP A 576 3.22 14.61 -32.56
N VAL A 577 2.41 13.62 -32.20
CA VAL A 577 2.03 12.48 -33.05
C VAL A 577 0.54 12.22 -32.89
N GLN A 578 -0.18 12.14 -34.02
CA GLN A 578 -1.52 11.58 -34.08
C GLN A 578 -1.42 10.05 -34.03
N ASP A 579 -2.01 9.44 -33.01
CA ASP A 579 -1.93 8.01 -32.74
C ASP A 579 -3.29 7.46 -32.35
N TYR A 580 -3.95 6.80 -33.30
CA TYR A 580 -5.31 6.28 -33.13
C TYR A 580 -5.33 4.81 -32.71
N GLY A 581 -4.18 4.19 -32.46
CA GLY A 581 -4.05 2.73 -32.34
C GLY A 581 -4.93 2.14 -31.23
N LEU A 582 -4.91 2.73 -30.03
CA LEU A 582 -5.72 2.26 -28.91
C LEU A 582 -7.22 2.45 -29.18
N ARG A 583 -7.62 3.65 -29.61
CA ARG A 583 -9.02 3.97 -29.94
C ARG A 583 -9.59 3.02 -30.98
N ASP A 584 -8.87 2.83 -32.08
CA ASP A 584 -9.36 2.02 -33.20
C ASP A 584 -9.41 0.54 -32.81
N TYR A 585 -8.46 0.08 -31.99
CA TYR A 585 -8.50 -1.26 -31.41
C TYR A 585 -9.72 -1.45 -30.50
N THR A 586 -9.99 -0.51 -29.58
CA THR A 586 -11.11 -0.64 -28.64
C THR A 586 -12.45 -0.60 -29.36
N ARG A 587 -12.63 0.29 -30.35
CA ARG A 587 -13.81 0.31 -31.21
C ARG A 587 -14.02 -1.01 -31.96
N ARG A 588 -12.94 -1.62 -32.45
CA ARG A 588 -13.05 -2.88 -33.20
C ARG A 588 -13.41 -4.07 -32.30
N VAL A 589 -12.88 -4.11 -31.08
CA VAL A 589 -13.03 -5.28 -30.19
C VAL A 589 -14.29 -5.19 -29.34
N PHE A 590 -14.60 -4.01 -28.83
CA PHE A 590 -15.69 -3.78 -27.88
C PHE A 590 -16.86 -3.02 -28.49
N GLY A 591 -16.72 -2.57 -29.74
CA GLY A 591 -17.75 -1.80 -30.42
C GLY A 591 -18.81 -2.67 -31.07
N PHE A 592 -20.05 -2.24 -30.95
CA PHE A 592 -21.19 -2.79 -31.66
C PHE A 592 -22.11 -1.66 -32.13
N TYR A 593 -22.90 -1.92 -33.18
CA TYR A 593 -23.83 -0.93 -33.71
C TYR A 593 -25.23 -1.16 -33.14
N GLY A 594 -25.76 -0.12 -32.49
CA GLY A 594 -27.12 -0.12 -31.96
C GLY A 594 -28.18 -0.05 -33.07
N LYS A 595 -29.47 -0.17 -32.68
CA LYS A 595 -30.59 0.01 -33.61
C LYS A 595 -30.64 1.42 -34.22
N ASP A 596 -30.05 2.39 -33.54
CA ASP A 596 -29.89 3.78 -33.98
C ASP A 596 -28.72 3.97 -34.96
N LYS A 597 -28.04 2.88 -35.35
CA LYS A 597 -26.83 2.86 -36.19
C LYS A 597 -25.65 3.64 -35.61
N ARG A 598 -25.65 3.91 -34.30
CA ARG A 598 -24.51 4.50 -33.60
C ARG A 598 -23.60 3.40 -33.07
N LEU A 599 -22.31 3.72 -32.97
CA LEU A 599 -21.33 2.87 -32.34
C LEU A 599 -21.47 2.99 -30.82
N HIS A 600 -21.69 1.87 -30.15
CA HIS A 600 -21.65 1.71 -28.71
C HIS A 600 -20.48 0.83 -28.31
N LEU A 601 -19.91 1.08 -27.14
CA LEU A 601 -18.87 0.26 -26.55
C LEU A 601 -19.44 -0.59 -25.40
N ALA A 602 -18.89 -1.79 -25.19
CA ALA A 602 -19.41 -2.78 -24.25
C ALA A 602 -19.56 -2.35 -22.78
N TRP A 603 -18.97 -1.21 -22.39
CA TRP A 603 -19.00 -0.67 -21.03
C TRP A 603 -19.92 0.55 -20.87
N GLU A 604 -20.49 1.06 -21.96
CA GLU A 604 -21.63 2.00 -21.91
C GLU A 604 -22.83 1.31 -21.26
#